data_AF-A0A1B8RVK2-F1
#
_entry.id   AF-A0A1B8RVK2-F1
#
_cell.length_a   1.000
_cell.length_b   1.000
_cell.length_c   1.000
_cell.angle_alpha   90.00
_cell.angle_beta   90.00
_cell.angle_gamma   90.00
#
_symmetry.space_group_name_H-M   'P 1'
#
loop_
_entity.id
_entity.type
_entity.pdbx_description
1 polymer ?
#
loop_
_entity_poly.entity_id
_entity_poly.type
_entity_poly.pdbx_seq_one_letter_code
_entity_poly.pdbx_strand_id
1 'polypeptide(L)'
;MIFLMLFSICAASIFSLAAFLQSEAAWWKGFLAAAMLFLAGFGIAMGISEELLENTILPPVAGLVWAAWVGAAVIGLGSILALVLRKFLSPGRIAGAAFLCGFPVFSVLPFLI
;
A
#
# COMPACT_ATOMS: atom_id res chain seq x y z
N MET A 1 2.31 -10.88 18.19
CA MET A 1 3.52 -10.04 18.04
C MET A 1 4.33 -10.38 16.79
N ILE A 2 4.80 -11.62 16.60
CA ILE A 2 5.63 -11.98 15.43
C ILE A 2 4.92 -11.69 14.09
N PHE A 3 3.65 -12.07 13.96
CA PHE A 3 2.85 -11.80 12.75
C PHE A 3 2.73 -10.29 12.43
N LEU A 4 2.45 -9.46 13.44
CA LEU A 4 2.38 -8.00 13.28
C LEU A 4 3.73 -7.42 12.85
N MET A 5 4.82 -7.88 13.45
CA MET A 5 6.16 -7.44 13.09
C MET A 5 6.50 -7.80 11.63
N LEU A 6 6.17 -9.02 11.19
CA LEU A 6 6.37 -9.44 9.80
C LEU A 6 5.51 -8.61 8.83
N PHE A 7 4.25 -8.35 9.18
CA PHE A 7 3.36 -7.50 8.39
C PHE A 7 3.94 -6.09 8.23
N SER A 8 4.39 -5.46 9.33
CA SER A 8 5.01 -4.13 9.31
C SER A 8 6.26 -4.07 8.46
N ILE A 9 7.13 -5.08 8.54
CA ILE A 9 8.35 -5.16 7.72
C ILE A 9 7.98 -5.27 6.24
N CYS A 10 7.01 -6.12 5.90
CA CYS A 10 6.56 -6.29 4.52
C CYS A 10 5.92 -5.01 3.97
N ALA A 11 5.02 -4.38 4.73
CA ALA A 11 4.37 -3.14 4.32
C ALA A 11 5.38 -1.99 4.17
N ALA A 12 6.33 -1.85 5.10
CA ALA A 12 7.40 -0.86 5.02
C ALA A 12 8.35 -1.12 3.85
N SER A 13 8.64 -2.39 3.53
CA SER A 13 9.44 -2.77 2.37
C SER A 13 8.75 -2.41 1.06
N ILE A 14 7.45 -2.69 0.93
CA ILE A 14 6.65 -2.33 -0.25
C ILE A 14 6.57 -0.81 -0.40
N PHE A 15 6.35 -0.09 0.71
CA PHE A 15 6.33 1.37 0.75
C PHE A 15 7.68 1.97 0.30
N SER A 16 8.79 1.43 0.81
CA SER A 16 10.16 1.82 0.45
C SER A 16 10.45 1.55 -1.03
N LEU A 17 10.07 0.37 -1.52
CA LEU A 17 10.24 -0.02 -2.92
C LEU A 17 9.42 0.88 -3.86
N ALA A 18 8.17 1.17 -3.51
CA ALA A 18 7.32 2.08 -4.27
C ALA A 18 7.94 3.49 -4.33
N ALA A 19 8.46 3.99 -3.21
CA ALA A 19 9.13 5.28 -3.15
C ALA A 19 10.42 5.30 -3.99
N PHE A 20 11.23 4.25 -3.92
CA PHE A 20 12.45 4.10 -4.73
C PHE A 20 12.12 4.13 -6.22
N LEU A 21 11.22 3.25 -6.67
CA LEU A 21 10.83 3.15 -8.09
C LEU A 21 10.24 4.47 -8.59
N GLN A 22 9.43 5.16 -7.78
CA GLN A 22 8.86 6.45 -8.16
C GLN A 22 9.92 7.55 -8.29
N SER A 23 11.00 7.49 -7.50
CA SER A 23 12.08 8.49 -7.56
C SER A 23 12.86 8.44 -8.87
N GLU A 24 12.97 7.26 -9.50
CA GLU A 24 13.62 7.06 -10.79
C GLU A 24 12.64 7.15 -11.98
N ALA A 25 11.35 6.88 -11.73
CA ALA A 25 10.31 6.91 -12.74
C ALA A 25 9.85 8.32 -13.17
N ALA A 26 8.95 8.34 -14.16
CA ALA A 26 8.16 9.52 -14.49
C ALA A 26 7.13 9.80 -13.38
N TRP A 27 6.80 11.08 -13.18
CA TRP A 27 5.99 11.55 -12.05
C TRP A 27 4.61 10.88 -11.95
N TRP A 28 4.04 10.40 -13.05
CA TRP A 28 2.71 9.81 -13.09
C TRP A 28 2.68 8.30 -12.82
N LYS A 29 3.81 7.57 -12.89
CA LYS A 29 3.80 6.09 -12.87
C LYS A 29 3.30 5.53 -11.54
N GLY A 30 3.77 6.07 -10.41
CA GLY A 30 3.34 5.65 -9.07
C GLY A 30 1.86 5.91 -8.82
N PHE A 31 1.34 7.07 -9.26
CA PHE A 31 -0.08 7.38 -9.17
C PHE A 31 -0.93 6.45 -10.04
N LEU A 32 -0.46 6.13 -11.27
CA LEU A 32 -1.17 5.20 -12.13
C LEU A 32 -1.21 3.79 -11.52
N ALA A 33 -0.10 3.32 -10.94
CA ALA A 33 -0.06 2.01 -10.28
C ALA A 33 -1.05 1.93 -9.11
N ALA A 34 -1.09 2.97 -8.26
CA ALA A 34 -2.05 3.08 -7.17
C ALA A 34 -3.50 3.12 -7.69
N ALA A 35 -3.77 3.91 -8.74
CA ALA A 35 -5.10 4.01 -9.34
C ALA A 35 -5.57 2.68 -9.96
N MET A 36 -4.69 1.97 -10.67
CA MET A 36 -5.00 0.66 -11.25
C MET A 36 -5.31 -0.38 -10.18
N LEU A 37 -4.55 -0.39 -9.08
CA LEU A 37 -4.79 -1.30 -7.97
C LEU A 37 -6.10 -0.96 -7.24
N PHE A 38 -6.43 0.32 -7.10
CA PHE A 38 -7.70 0.76 -6.55
C PHE A 38 -8.88 0.33 -7.43
N LEU A 39 -8.77 0.52 -8.75
CA LEU A 39 -9.78 0.09 -9.73
C LEU A 39 -9.94 -1.43 -9.76
N ALA A 40 -8.86 -2.19 -9.59
CA ALA A 40 -8.93 -3.64 -9.46
C ALA A 40 -9.75 -4.05 -8.21
N GLY A 41 -9.50 -3.41 -7.06
CA GLY A 41 -10.29 -3.62 -5.85
C GLY A 41 -11.77 -3.26 -6.04
N PHE A 42 -12.04 -2.14 -6.72
CA PHE A 42 -13.41 -1.74 -7.07
C PHE A 42 -14.10 -2.76 -7.99
N GLY A 43 -13.42 -3.24 -9.03
CA GLY A 43 -13.96 -4.26 -9.94
C GLY A 43 -14.29 -5.56 -9.23
N ILE A 44 -13.44 -6.00 -8.30
CA ILE A 44 -13.72 -7.18 -7.45
C ILE A 44 -14.93 -6.91 -6.57
N ALA A 45 -15.02 -5.73 -5.93
CA ALA A 45 -16.12 -5.38 -5.04
C ALA A 45 -17.48 -5.37 -5.75
N MET A 46 -17.54 -4.84 -6.98
CA MET A 46 -18.75 -4.86 -7.81
C MET A 46 -19.20 -6.27 -8.23
N GLY A 47 -18.28 -7.24 -8.24
CA GLY A 47 -18.55 -8.63 -8.58
C GLY A 47 -18.98 -9.51 -7.39
N ILE A 48 -19.00 -8.98 -6.16
CA ILE A 48 -19.44 -9.74 -4.98
C ILE A 48 -20.98 -9.79 -4.99
N SER A 49 -21.55 -10.99 -5.07
CA SER A 49 -22.99 -11.18 -4.95
C SER A 49 -23.44 -11.09 -3.49
N GLU A 50 -24.65 -10.56 -3.27
CA GLU A 50 -25.26 -10.46 -1.94
C GLU A 50 -25.44 -11.84 -1.27
N GLU A 51 -25.77 -12.87 -2.05
CA GLU A 51 -25.86 -14.27 -1.56
C GLU A 51 -24.54 -14.80 -0.98
N LEU A 52 -23.38 -14.36 -1.49
CA LEU A 52 -22.07 -14.78 -0.98
C LEU A 52 -21.74 -14.11 0.37
N LEU A 53 -22.26 -12.90 0.59
CA LEU A 53 -22.13 -12.16 1.84
C LEU A 53 -23.05 -12.73 2.94
N GLU A 54 -24.25 -13.20 2.58
CA GLU A 54 -25.20 -13.76 3.54
C GLU A 54 -24.77 -15.13 4.11
N ASN A 55 -24.09 -15.94 3.30
CA ASN A 55 -23.70 -17.31 3.69
C ASN A 55 -22.33 -17.39 4.41
N THR A 56 -21.61 -16.28 4.55
CA THR A 56 -20.26 -16.27 5.13
C THR A 56 -19.97 -15.00 5.93
N ILE A 57 -19.43 -15.15 7.15
CA ILE A 57 -19.11 -14.02 8.04
C ILE A 57 -18.05 -13.07 7.43
N LEU A 58 -17.13 -13.59 6.61
CA LEU A 58 -16.14 -12.82 5.86
C LEU A 58 -15.68 -13.62 4.63
N PRO A 59 -16.29 -13.40 3.45
CA PRO A 59 -15.86 -14.10 2.24
C PRO A 59 -14.41 -13.70 1.90
N PRO A 60 -13.53 -14.64 1.50
CA PRO A 60 -12.13 -14.36 1.15
C PRO A 60 -11.98 -13.25 0.10
N VAL A 61 -12.98 -13.11 -0.77
CA VAL A 61 -13.07 -12.07 -1.79
C VAL A 61 -13.12 -10.66 -1.18
N ALA A 62 -13.81 -10.47 -0.07
CA ALA A 62 -13.83 -9.19 0.65
C ALA A 62 -12.44 -8.84 1.23
N GLY A 63 -11.68 -9.85 1.65
CA GLY A 63 -10.29 -9.68 2.08
C GLY A 63 -9.38 -9.21 0.93
N LEU A 64 -9.60 -9.71 -0.29
CA LEU A 64 -8.85 -9.28 -1.49
C LEU A 64 -9.16 -7.84 -1.88
N VAL A 65 -10.42 -7.40 -1.78
CA VAL A 65 -10.81 -6.00 -1.99
C VAL A 65 -10.07 -5.09 -1.02
N TRP A 66 -10.11 -5.42 0.27
CA TRP A 66 -9.40 -4.67 1.30
C TRP A 66 -7.89 -4.64 1.07
N ALA A 67 -7.28 -5.77 0.74
CA ALA A 67 -5.86 -5.86 0.43
C ALA A 67 -5.48 -4.98 -0.77
N ALA A 68 -6.31 -4.94 -1.82
CA ALA A 68 -6.09 -4.10 -2.98
C ALA A 68 -6.13 -2.61 -2.62
N TRP A 69 -7.12 -2.17 -1.84
CA TRP A 69 -7.22 -0.76 -1.43
C TRP A 69 -6.13 -0.34 -0.44
N VAL A 70 -5.78 -1.19 0.52
CA VAL A 70 -4.65 -0.93 1.42
C VAL A 70 -3.35 -0.87 0.61
N GLY A 71 -3.14 -1.80 -0.32
CA GLY A 71 -1.99 -1.78 -1.22
C GLY A 71 -1.93 -0.50 -2.07
N ALA A 72 -3.07 -0.05 -2.60
CA ALA A 72 -3.16 1.17 -3.39
C ALA A 72 -2.78 2.40 -2.54
N ALA A 73 -3.25 2.46 -1.30
CA ALA A 73 -2.90 3.52 -0.35
C ALA A 73 -1.39 3.51 -0.03
N VAL A 74 -0.81 2.34 0.25
CA VAL A 74 0.63 2.19 0.55
C VAL A 74 1.49 2.66 -0.63
N ILE A 75 1.18 2.20 -1.85
CA ILE A 75 1.90 2.59 -3.07
C ILE A 75 1.72 4.08 -3.36
N GLY A 76 0.50 4.59 -3.21
CA GLY A 76 0.16 5.99 -3.44
C GLY A 76 0.93 6.92 -2.48
N LEU A 77 0.91 6.62 -1.19
CA LEU A 77 1.64 7.38 -0.18
C LEU A 77 3.16 7.30 -0.39
N GLY A 78 3.70 6.13 -0.72
CA GLY A 78 5.13 5.97 -1.04
C GLY A 78 5.52 6.79 -2.26
N SER A 79 4.66 6.85 -3.27
CA SER A 79 4.86 7.64 -4.48
C SER A 79 4.82 9.15 -4.20
N ILE A 80 3.88 9.62 -3.37
CA ILE A 80 3.79 11.01 -2.94
C ILE A 80 5.06 11.40 -2.16
N LEU A 81 5.46 10.57 -1.20
CA LEU A 81 6.67 10.81 -0.40
C LEU A 81 7.90 10.93 -1.29
N ALA A 82 8.05 10.03 -2.26
CA ALA A 82 9.15 10.10 -3.22
C ALA A 82 9.13 11.39 -4.04
N LEU A 83 7.97 11.84 -4.52
CA LEU A 83 7.86 13.09 -5.30
C LEU A 83 8.21 14.32 -4.47
N VAL A 84 7.79 14.37 -3.21
CA VAL A 84 8.12 15.45 -2.28
C VAL A 84 9.64 15.49 -2.03
N LEU A 85 10.25 14.32 -1.82
CA LEU A 85 11.67 14.21 -1.47
C LEU A 85 12.62 14.18 -2.67
N ARG A 86 12.12 13.97 -3.90
CA ARG A 86 12.92 13.82 -5.13
C ARG A 86 13.88 14.97 -5.40
N LYS A 87 13.54 16.18 -4.97
CA LYS A 87 14.36 17.38 -5.15
C LYS A 87 15.46 17.54 -4.11
N PHE A 88 15.37 16.82 -2.99
CA PHE A 88 16.22 17.03 -1.81
C PHE A 88 17.16 15.86 -1.54
N LEU A 89 16.78 14.64 -1.93
CA LEU A 89 17.46 13.41 -1.56
C LEU A 89 17.73 12.53 -2.79
N SER A 90 18.81 11.74 -2.70
CA SER A 90 19.09 10.69 -3.69
C SER A 90 18.09 9.53 -3.54
N PRO A 91 17.80 8.78 -4.63
CA PRO A 91 16.86 7.64 -4.63
C PRO A 91 17.04 6.67 -3.46
N GLY A 92 18.28 6.27 -3.16
CA GLY A 92 18.58 5.36 -2.04
C GLY A 92 18.25 5.96 -0.66
N ARG A 93 18.43 7.27 -0.48
CA ARG A 93 18.05 7.97 0.76
C ARG A 93 16.54 8.10 0.89
N ILE A 94 15.83 8.30 -0.21
CA ILE A 94 14.36 8.31 -0.24
C ILE A 94 13.83 6.93 0.17
N ALA A 95 14.38 5.85 -0.38
CA ALA A 95 14.00 4.49 -0.01
C ALA A 95 14.21 4.20 1.48
N GLY A 96 15.38 4.58 2.01
CA GLY A 96 15.69 4.43 3.44
C GLY A 96 14.76 5.25 4.34
N ALA A 97 14.52 6.52 4.00
CA ALA A 97 13.59 7.37 4.73
C ALA A 97 12.16 6.82 4.69
N ALA A 98 11.71 6.34 3.53
CA ALA A 98 10.40 5.72 3.38
C ALA A 98 10.27 4.47 4.26
N PHE A 99 11.29 3.61 4.32
CA PHE A 99 11.27 2.44 5.21
C PHE A 99 11.21 2.84 6.68
N LEU A 100 12.07 3.76 7.11
CA LEU A 100 12.15 4.20 8.51
C LEU A 100 10.89 4.94 8.98
N CYS A 101 10.22 5.67 8.10
CA CYS A 101 8.93 6.30 8.40
C CYS A 101 7.78 5.29 8.32
N GLY A 102 7.79 4.40 7.33
CA GLY A 102 6.72 3.41 7.11
C GLY A 102 6.67 2.35 8.21
N PHE A 103 7.81 1.84 8.67
CA PHE A 103 7.87 0.78 9.68
C PHE A 103 7.13 1.10 10.99
N PRO A 104 7.37 2.25 11.67
CA PRO A 104 6.61 2.59 12.87
C PRO A 104 5.13 2.84 12.57
N VAL A 105 4.80 3.48 11.44
CA VAL A 105 3.40 3.73 11.04
C VAL A 105 2.63 2.42 10.88
N PHE A 106 3.16 1.46 10.12
CA PHE A 106 2.52 0.16 9.92
C PHE A 106 2.55 -0.74 11.17
N SER A 107 3.47 -0.49 12.10
CA SER A 107 3.52 -1.20 13.38
C SER A 107 2.47 -0.72 14.38
N VAL A 108 2.05 0.54 14.27
CA VAL A 108 1.03 1.12 15.17
C VAL A 108 -0.37 1.04 14.55
N LEU A 109 -0.48 1.03 13.23
CA LEU A 109 -1.76 0.97 12.49
C LEU A 109 -2.74 -0.09 13.02
N PRO A 110 -2.34 -1.35 13.31
CA PRO A 110 -3.27 -2.40 13.77
C PRO A 110 -3.82 -2.17 15.18
N PHE A 111 -3.30 -1.20 15.93
CA PHE A 111 -3.78 -0.83 17.27
C PHE A 111 -4.71 0.40 17.24
N LEU A 112 -4.84 1.06 16.08
CA LEU A 112 -5.66 2.26 15.89
C LEU A 112 -7.00 1.97 15.22
N ILE A 113 -7.18 0.76 14.68
CA ILE A 113 -8.38 0.27 13.97
C ILE A 113 -9.00 -0.83 14.83
#